data_AF-A0A9P3EFN2-F1
#
_entry.id   AF-A0A9P3EFN2-F1
#
_cell.length_a   1.000
_cell.length_b   1.000
_cell.length_c   1.000
_cell.angle_alpha   90.00
_cell.angle_beta   90.00
_cell.angle_gamma   90.00
#
_symmetry.space_group_name_H-M   'P 1'
#
loop_
_entity.id
_entity.type
_entity.pdbx_description
1 polymer ?
#
loop_
_entity_poly.entity_id
_entity_poly.type
_entity_poly.pdbx_seq_one_letter_code
_entity_poly.pdbx_strand_id
1 'polypeptide(L)'
;MKSFVGFYNVLEYYFEEAPRLLQQAAPTERLQIESVLALLVTDTDIQIFLQSLPPASRKVMDCDLLTSSSVSIAAFNASAGETRKELARWLYEIRCAVIHSKKTRKGAPTATFEPYTPAAQILSHVVPTIRWLAVKCIEKDAALNPITPPGSK
;
A
#
# COMPACT_ATOMS: atom_id res chain seq x y z
N MET A 1 3.45 -6.34 11.75
CA MET A 1 4.43 -5.34 11.29
C MET A 1 5.43 -5.89 10.28
N LYS A 2 6.24 -6.91 10.60
CA LYS A 2 7.22 -7.49 9.65
C LYS A 2 6.61 -7.91 8.31
N SER A 3 5.44 -8.54 8.32
CA SER A 3 4.73 -8.93 7.09
C SER A 3 4.32 -7.73 6.23
N PHE A 4 3.87 -6.63 6.84
CA PHE A 4 3.54 -5.41 6.10
C PHE A 4 4.78 -4.87 5.37
N VAL A 5 5.90 -4.74 6.09
CA VAL A 5 7.16 -4.27 5.51
C VAL A 5 7.64 -5.19 4.40
N GLY A 6 7.61 -6.51 4.63
CA GLY A 6 8.02 -7.49 3.62
C GLY A 6 7.22 -7.38 2.31
N PHE A 7 5.90 -7.23 2.38
CA PHE A 7 5.08 -7.02 1.18
C PHE A 7 5.25 -5.62 0.58
N TYR A 8 5.43 -4.59 1.41
CA TYR A 8 5.68 -3.24 0.94
C TYR A 8 6.96 -3.14 0.11
N ASN A 9 8.03 -3.82 0.53
CA ASN A 9 9.29 -3.86 -0.21
C ASN A 9 9.13 -4.46 -1.63
N VAL A 10 8.13 -5.33 -1.85
CA VAL A 10 7.81 -5.83 -3.20
C VAL A 10 7.23 -4.71 -4.08
N LEU A 11 6.45 -3.80 -3.51
CA LEU A 11 5.97 -2.62 -4.23
C LEU A 11 7.12 -1.62 -4.45
N GLU A 12 8.00 -1.44 -3.47
CA GLU A 12 9.18 -0.54 -3.57
C GLU A 12 10.06 -0.90 -4.77
N TYR A 13 10.18 -2.18 -5.12
CA TYR A 13 10.88 -2.63 -6.33
C TYR A 13 10.39 -1.94 -7.61
N TYR A 14 9.12 -1.53 -7.66
CA TYR A 14 8.51 -0.85 -8.81
C TYR A 14 8.51 0.69 -8.72
N PHE A 15 9.09 1.29 -7.67
CA PHE A 15 8.97 2.75 -7.47
C PHE A 15 9.66 3.59 -8.53
N GLU A 16 10.72 3.07 -9.14
CA GLU A 16 11.37 3.72 -10.29
C GLU A 16 10.77 3.24 -11.62
N GLU A 17 10.46 1.95 -11.70
CA GLU A 17 10.06 1.30 -12.94
C GLU A 17 8.62 1.65 -13.35
N ALA A 18 7.67 1.70 -12.41
CA ALA A 18 6.28 2.00 -12.74
C ALA A 18 6.09 3.43 -13.30
N PRO A 19 6.66 4.50 -12.70
CA PRO A 19 6.63 5.82 -13.30
C PRO A 19 7.28 5.87 -14.69
N ARG A 20 8.39 5.15 -14.88
CA ARG A 20 9.11 5.06 -16.17
C ARG A 20 8.24 4.43 -17.25
N LEU A 21 7.63 3.27 -16.97
CA LEU A 21 6.74 2.57 -17.90
C LEU A 21 5.49 3.38 -18.25
N LEU A 22 4.97 4.16 -17.29
CA LEU A 22 3.80 5.01 -17.46
C LEU A 22 4.13 6.44 -17.96
N GLN A 23 5.41 6.74 -18.18
CA GLN A 23 5.91 8.06 -18.63
C GLN A 23 5.42 9.23 -17.75
N GLN A 24 5.41 9.03 -16.42
CA GLN A 24 4.96 10.04 -15.45
C GLN A 24 6.05 10.41 -14.46
N ALA A 25 6.00 11.64 -13.95
CA ALA A 25 6.89 12.09 -12.89
C ALA A 25 6.34 11.68 -11.51
N ALA A 26 7.16 10.99 -10.72
CA ALA A 26 6.82 10.56 -9.37
C ALA A 26 7.92 10.94 -8.36
N PRO A 27 8.13 12.24 -8.06
CA PRO A 27 9.23 12.71 -7.20
C PRO A 27 9.04 12.41 -5.70
N THR A 28 7.90 11.86 -5.31
CA THR A 28 7.60 11.55 -3.90
C THR A 28 7.13 10.11 -3.80
N GLU A 29 7.38 9.49 -2.66
CA GLU A 29 6.97 8.11 -2.39
C GLU A 29 5.45 7.90 -2.58
N ARG A 30 4.62 8.87 -2.18
CA ARG A 30 3.17 8.81 -2.46
C ARG A 30 2.87 8.71 -3.95
N LEU A 31 3.50 9.54 -4.77
CA LEU A 31 3.32 9.52 -6.23
C LEU A 31 3.90 8.26 -6.86
N GLN A 32 4.96 7.68 -6.27
CA GLN A 32 5.50 6.39 -6.70
C GLN A 32 4.51 5.26 -6.43
N ILE A 33 3.89 5.22 -5.24
CA ILE A 33 2.81 4.27 -4.93
C ILE A 33 1.63 4.45 -5.90
N GLU A 34 1.20 5.69 -6.15
CA GLU A 34 0.15 5.97 -7.16
C GLU A 34 0.51 5.41 -8.53
N SER A 35 1.76 5.57 -8.95
CA SER A 35 2.27 5.03 -10.21
C SER A 35 2.24 3.50 -10.24
N VAL A 36 2.66 2.86 -9.14
CA VAL A 36 2.58 1.40 -8.99
C VAL A 36 1.13 0.93 -9.08
N LEU A 37 0.20 1.53 -8.34
CA LEU A 37 -1.21 1.14 -8.40
C LEU A 37 -1.81 1.35 -9.79
N ALA A 38 -1.46 2.44 -10.48
CA ALA A 38 -1.91 2.70 -11.84
C ALA A 38 -1.41 1.63 -12.84
N LEU A 39 -0.22 1.06 -12.61
CA LEU A 39 0.35 0.01 -13.45
C LEU A 39 -0.28 -1.37 -13.20
N LEU A 40 -0.69 -1.63 -11.95
CA LEU A 40 -1.08 -2.96 -11.49
C LEU A 40 -2.58 -3.23 -11.55
N VAL A 41 -3.40 -2.23 -11.25
CA VAL A 41 -4.83 -2.42 -10.99
C VAL A 41 -5.68 -1.29 -11.56
N THR A 42 -6.93 -1.60 -11.84
CA THR A 42 -7.99 -0.63 -12.14
C THR A 42 -8.81 -0.33 -10.89
N ASP A 43 -9.65 0.72 -10.93
CA ASP A 43 -10.60 0.98 -9.84
C ASP A 43 -11.59 -0.18 -9.67
N THR A 44 -11.95 -0.88 -10.75
CA THR A 44 -12.82 -2.07 -10.70
C THR A 44 -12.15 -3.22 -9.95
N ASP A 45 -10.87 -3.50 -10.22
CA ASP A 45 -10.11 -4.53 -9.50
C ASP A 45 -10.06 -4.25 -8.00
N ILE A 46 -9.90 -2.97 -7.61
CA ILE A 46 -9.93 -2.56 -6.21
C ILE A 46 -11.31 -2.82 -5.62
N GLN A 47 -12.41 -2.44 -6.28
CA GLN A 47 -13.75 -2.68 -5.76
C GLN A 47 -14.03 -4.18 -5.56
N ILE A 48 -13.64 -5.02 -6.53
CA ILE A 48 -13.76 -6.49 -6.42
C ILE A 48 -12.93 -7.01 -5.24
N PHE A 49 -11.69 -6.55 -5.11
CA PHE A 49 -10.84 -6.95 -3.99
C PHE A 49 -11.44 -6.55 -2.65
N LEU A 50 -11.93 -5.31 -2.52
CA LEU A 50 -12.53 -4.80 -1.30
C LEU A 50 -13.80 -5.56 -0.90
N GLN A 51 -14.55 -6.11 -1.86
CA GLN A 51 -15.69 -7.01 -1.60
C GLN A 51 -15.25 -8.41 -1.17
N SER A 52 -14.06 -8.85 -1.58
CA SER A 52 -13.48 -10.15 -1.19
C SER A 52 -12.81 -10.14 0.18
N LEU A 53 -12.56 -8.97 0.77
CA LEU A 53 -11.91 -8.85 2.08
C LEU A 53 -12.78 -9.45 3.20
N PRO A 54 -12.16 -10.08 4.22
CA PRO A 54 -12.88 -10.45 5.43
C PRO A 54 -13.60 -9.22 6.03
N PRO A 55 -14.83 -9.37 6.57
CA PRO A 55 -15.59 -8.24 7.10
C PRO A 55 -14.84 -7.41 8.15
N ALA A 56 -14.03 -8.05 8.99
CA ALA A 56 -13.19 -7.36 9.97
C ALA A 56 -12.11 -6.48 9.31
N SER A 57 -11.47 -6.98 8.25
CA SER A 57 -10.49 -6.20 7.48
C SER A 57 -11.14 -5.05 6.74
N ARG A 58 -12.33 -5.27 6.15
CA ARG A 58 -13.07 -4.22 5.46
C ARG A 58 -13.45 -3.10 6.44
N LYS A 59 -13.98 -3.46 7.61
CA LYS A 59 -14.32 -2.49 8.67
C LYS A 59 -13.13 -1.63 9.11
N VAL A 60 -11.93 -2.20 9.16
CA VAL A 60 -10.71 -1.45 9.46
C VAL A 60 -10.41 -0.40 8.39
N MET A 61 -10.67 -0.69 7.11
CA MET A 61 -10.50 0.30 6.04
C MET A 61 -11.53 1.42 6.12
N ASP A 62 -12.75 1.12 6.56
CA ASP A 62 -13.86 2.08 6.66
C ASP A 62 -13.79 2.96 7.93
N CYS A 63 -12.77 2.81 8.77
CA CYS A 63 -12.60 3.55 10.03
C CYS A 63 -11.23 4.23 10.12
N ASP A 64 -11.16 5.34 10.84
CA ASP A 64 -9.89 5.97 11.19
C ASP A 64 -9.04 5.02 12.04
N LEU A 65 -7.76 4.88 11.70
CA LEU A 65 -6.85 3.98 12.40
C LEU A 65 -6.19 4.74 13.55
N LEU A 66 -6.55 4.38 14.78
CA LEU A 66 -5.88 4.89 15.96
C LEU A 66 -4.47 4.29 16.06
N THR A 67 -3.47 5.14 16.24
CA THR A 67 -2.06 4.74 16.34
C THR A 67 -1.52 4.89 17.76
N SER A 68 -0.30 4.38 18.02
CA SER A 68 0.34 4.41 19.34
C SER A 68 0.61 5.83 19.85
N SER A 69 0.65 6.83 18.97
CA SER A 69 0.81 8.26 19.31
C SER A 69 -0.52 9.00 19.47
N SER A 70 -1.65 8.31 19.42
CA SER A 70 -3.01 8.89 19.43
C SER A 70 -3.33 9.80 18.23
N VAL A 71 -2.44 9.89 17.24
CA VAL A 71 -2.70 10.53 15.96
C VAL A 71 -3.35 9.51 15.05
N SER A 72 -4.55 9.81 14.55
CA SER A 72 -5.27 8.90 13.66
C SER A 72 -4.79 8.99 12.21
N ILE A 73 -4.83 7.86 11.51
CA ILE A 73 -4.77 7.80 10.04
C ILE A 73 -6.20 7.79 9.52
N ALA A 74 -6.51 8.64 8.55
CA ALA A 74 -7.88 8.77 8.04
C ALA A 74 -8.33 7.49 7.33
N ALA A 75 -9.62 7.16 7.47
CA ALA A 75 -10.25 6.05 6.77
C ALA A 75 -10.04 6.10 5.25
N PHE A 76 -10.11 4.93 4.62
CA PHE A 76 -10.12 4.78 3.18
C PHE A 76 -11.49 5.21 2.62
N ASN A 77 -11.52 6.16 1.69
CA ASN A 77 -12.74 6.72 1.11
C ASN A 77 -12.89 6.43 -0.39
N ALA A 78 -13.43 5.25 -0.71
CA ALA A 78 -13.62 4.82 -2.09
C ALA A 78 -14.58 5.70 -2.92
N SER A 79 -15.37 6.56 -2.27
CA SER A 79 -16.45 7.36 -2.86
C SER A 79 -15.97 8.61 -3.61
N ALA A 80 -14.69 8.96 -3.52
CA ALA A 80 -14.14 10.21 -4.03
C ALA A 80 -13.85 10.22 -5.55
N GLY A 81 -14.25 9.19 -6.31
CA GLY A 81 -14.02 9.11 -7.76
C GLY A 81 -12.57 8.82 -8.18
N GLU A 82 -11.66 8.64 -7.22
CA GLU A 82 -10.23 8.36 -7.46
C GLU A 82 -9.72 7.22 -6.55
N THR A 83 -10.38 6.05 -6.61
CA THR A 83 -10.14 4.92 -5.69
C THR A 83 -8.66 4.51 -5.61
N ARG A 84 -7.93 4.50 -6.74
CA ARG A 84 -6.48 4.24 -6.76
C ARG A 84 -5.65 5.25 -5.98
N LYS A 85 -5.86 6.55 -6.20
CA LYS A 85 -5.10 7.61 -5.52
C LYS A 85 -5.38 7.59 -4.02
N GLU A 86 -6.63 7.32 -3.68
CA GLU A 86 -7.07 7.16 -2.31
C GLU A 86 -6.41 5.95 -1.64
N LEU A 87 -6.32 4.80 -2.33
CA LEU A 87 -5.61 3.62 -1.82
C LEU A 87 -4.11 3.91 -1.65
N ALA A 88 -3.50 4.64 -2.58
CA ALA A 88 -2.10 5.05 -2.46
C ALA A 88 -1.86 5.96 -1.25
N ARG A 89 -2.74 6.94 -1.03
CA ARG A 89 -2.70 7.82 0.15
C ARG A 89 -2.79 7.01 1.43
N TRP A 90 -3.77 6.12 1.53
CA TRP A 90 -3.99 5.30 2.72
C TRP A 90 -2.78 4.38 3.01
N LEU A 91 -2.23 3.73 1.99
CA LEU A 91 -1.02 2.89 2.14
C LEU A 91 0.21 3.70 2.52
N TYR A 92 0.39 4.89 1.93
CA TYR A 92 1.50 5.78 2.25
C TYR A 92 1.46 6.22 3.71
N GLU A 93 0.30 6.62 4.23
CA GLU A 93 0.15 7.04 5.63
C GLU A 93 0.43 5.89 6.60
N ILE A 94 -0.07 4.69 6.31
CA ILE A 94 0.23 3.49 7.10
C ILE A 94 1.72 3.17 7.05
N ARG A 95 2.33 3.22 5.87
CA ARG A 95 3.77 3.00 5.73
C ARG A 95 4.56 4.01 6.56
N CYS A 96 4.20 5.29 6.51
CA CYS A 96 4.85 6.31 7.33
C CYS A 96 4.74 5.95 8.83
N ALA A 97 3.57 5.52 9.29
CA ALA A 97 3.37 5.12 10.68
C ALA A 97 4.10 3.82 11.08
N VAL A 98 4.32 2.90 10.13
CA VAL A 98 5.05 1.64 10.37
C VAL A 98 6.57 1.84 10.35
N ILE A 99 7.09 2.60 9.39
CA ILE A 99 8.53 2.72 9.12
C ILE A 99 9.17 3.85 9.93
N HIS A 100 8.44 4.94 10.17
CA HIS A 100 8.96 6.05 10.95
C HIS A 100 8.58 5.89 12.43
N SER A 101 9.58 5.60 13.25
CA SER A 101 9.45 5.49 14.71
C SER A 101 9.44 6.84 15.44
N LYS A 102 9.69 7.95 14.73
CA LYS A 102 9.68 9.27 15.33
C LYS A 102 8.23 9.66 15.63
N LYS A 103 7.92 9.83 16.93
CA LYS A 103 6.63 10.33 17.42
C LYS A 103 6.33 11.76 16.95
N THR A 104 7.36 12.50 16.53
CA THR A 104 7.23 13.88 16.07
C THR A 104 8.01 14.15 14.79
N ARG A 105 7.46 15.03 13.95
CA ARG A 105 8.11 15.59 12.76
C ARG A 105 7.97 17.10 12.79
N LYS A 106 9.10 17.82 12.80
CA LYS A 106 9.12 19.30 12.94
C LYS A 106 8.32 19.81 14.16
N GLY A 107 8.36 19.07 15.27
CA GLY A 107 7.65 19.41 16.51
C GLY A 107 6.17 18.98 16.57
N ALA A 108 5.57 18.55 15.46
CA ALA A 108 4.19 18.06 15.44
C ALA A 108 4.14 16.53 15.67
N PRO A 109 3.18 16.02 16.47
CA PRO A 109 2.94 14.58 16.59
C PRO A 109 2.63 13.94 15.24
N THR A 110 3.14 12.73 15.03
CA THR A 110 2.86 11.94 13.82
C THR A 110 2.35 10.55 14.18
N ALA A 111 1.48 10.01 13.33
CA ALA A 111 0.98 8.65 13.45
C ALA A 111 2.14 7.64 13.51
N THR A 112 2.10 6.71 14.46
CA THR A 112 3.14 5.67 14.60
C THR A 112 2.59 4.38 15.19
N PHE A 113 2.98 3.24 14.63
CA PHE A 113 2.67 1.91 15.15
C PHE A 113 3.89 1.34 15.88
N GLU A 114 3.88 1.40 17.21
CA GLU A 114 4.95 0.81 18.01
C GLU A 114 4.86 -0.72 18.01
N PRO A 115 5.99 -1.45 17.87
CA PRO A 115 6.01 -2.90 17.92
C PRO A 115 5.34 -3.45 19.18
N TYR A 116 4.62 -4.55 19.04
CA TYR A 116 3.97 -5.29 20.15
C TYR A 116 2.90 -4.52 20.93
N THR A 117 2.46 -3.35 20.44
CA THR A 117 1.32 -2.63 21.03
C THR A 117 -0.02 -3.11 20.47
N PRO A 118 -1.14 -2.91 21.20
CA PRO A 118 -2.48 -3.18 20.66
C PRO A 118 -2.75 -2.43 19.36
N ALA A 119 -2.29 -1.18 19.26
CA ALA A 119 -2.43 -0.39 18.04
C ALA A 119 -1.78 -1.07 16.83
N ALA A 120 -0.60 -1.70 16.99
CA ALA A 120 0.05 -2.42 15.90
C ALA A 120 -0.66 -3.71 15.47
N GLN A 121 -1.61 -4.23 16.25
CA GLN A 121 -2.42 -5.40 15.87
C GLN A 121 -3.36 -5.09 14.69
N ILE A 122 -3.76 -3.82 14.52
CA ILE A 122 -4.56 -3.35 13.38
C ILE A 122 -3.90 -3.71 12.04
N LEU A 123 -2.57 -3.77 12.00
CA LEU A 123 -1.81 -4.09 10.78
C LEU A 123 -2.11 -5.50 10.26
N SER A 124 -2.55 -6.43 11.12
CA SER A 124 -2.99 -7.76 10.67
C SER A 124 -4.19 -7.69 9.72
N HIS A 125 -5.03 -6.66 9.87
CA HIS A 125 -6.17 -6.40 9.00
C HIS A 125 -5.80 -5.64 7.72
N VAL A 126 -4.68 -4.91 7.73
CA VAL A 126 -4.11 -4.20 6.57
C VAL A 126 -3.27 -5.13 5.68
N VAL A 127 -2.60 -6.12 6.28
CA VAL A 127 -1.71 -7.06 5.57
C VAL A 127 -2.35 -7.72 4.34
N PRO A 128 -3.63 -8.15 4.33
CA PRO A 128 -4.27 -8.68 3.13
C PRO A 128 -4.21 -7.74 1.93
N THR A 129 -4.38 -6.44 2.13
CA THR A 129 -4.37 -5.43 1.07
C THR A 129 -2.98 -5.28 0.46
N ILE A 130 -1.94 -5.10 1.28
CA ILE A 130 -0.56 -4.97 0.76
C ILE A 130 -0.05 -6.29 0.16
N ARG A 131 -0.46 -7.44 0.72
CA ARG A 131 -0.15 -8.76 0.17
C ARG A 131 -0.76 -8.93 -1.22
N TRP A 132 -2.02 -8.55 -1.40
CA TRP A 132 -2.68 -8.63 -2.70
C TRP A 132 -1.94 -7.79 -3.75
N LEU A 133 -1.53 -6.57 -3.41
CA LEU A 133 -0.73 -5.73 -4.30
C LEU A 133 0.65 -6.31 -4.59
N ALA A 134 1.31 -6.92 -3.61
CA ALA A 134 2.59 -7.60 -3.82
C ALA A 134 2.44 -8.78 -4.79
N VAL A 135 1.34 -9.53 -4.71
CA VAL A 135 1.03 -10.57 -5.71
C VAL A 135 0.84 -9.95 -7.09
N LYS A 136 0.13 -8.82 -7.20
CA LYS A 136 -0.03 -8.10 -8.47
C LYS A 136 1.31 -7.62 -9.05
N CYS A 137 2.24 -7.16 -8.22
CA CYS A 137 3.60 -6.84 -8.66
C CYS A 137 4.28 -8.04 -9.30
N ILE A 138 4.22 -9.21 -8.64
CA ILE A 138 4.86 -10.44 -9.14
C ILE A 138 4.22 -10.91 -10.45
N GLU A 139 2.89 -10.88 -10.54
CA GLU A 139 2.16 -11.20 -11.77
C GLU A 139 2.55 -10.25 -12.91
N LYS A 140 2.69 -8.95 -12.61
CA LYS A 140 3.12 -7.95 -13.58
C LYS A 140 4.55 -8.17 -14.03
N ASP A 141 5.46 -8.53 -13.12
CA ASP A 141 6.85 -8.82 -13.45
C ASP A 141 6.97 -9.99 -14.42
N ALA A 142 6.27 -11.10 -14.14
CA ALA A 142 6.25 -12.26 -15.01
C ALA A 142 5.69 -11.93 -16.42
N ALA A 143 4.74 -11.00 -16.51
CA ALA A 143 4.19 -10.56 -17.79
C ALA A 143 5.13 -9.64 -18.58
N LEU A 144 5.91 -8.79 -17.89
CA LEU A 144 6.88 -7.88 -18.51
C LEU A 144 8.18 -8.59 -18.89
N ASN A 145 8.57 -9.59 -18.11
CA ASN A 145 9.81 -10.34 -18.24
C ASN A 145 9.52 -11.84 -18.44
N PRO A 146 8.87 -12.24 -19.55
CA PRO A 146 8.58 -13.65 -19.79
C PRO A 146 9.90 -14.41 -19.93
N ILE A 147 10.09 -15.44 -19.09
CA ILE A 147 11.24 -16.34 -19.19
C ILE A 147 11.16 -17.01 -20.57
N THR A 148 12.02 -16.58 -21.48
CA THR A 148 12.14 -17.24 -22.78
C THR A 148 12.89 -18.56 -22.55
N PRO A 149 12.32 -19.73 -22.87
CA PRO A 149 13.06 -20.97 -22.74
C PRO A 149 14.32 -20.92 -23.62
N PRO A 150 15.47 -21.41 -23.14
CA PRO A 150 16.65 -21.53 -23.98
C PRO A 150 16.38 -22.62 -25.03
N GLY A 151 16.03 -22.24 -26.26
CA GLY A 151 15.89 -23.22 -27.35
C GLY A 151 14.98 -22.88 -28.53
N SER A 152 14.27 -21.75 -28.53
CA SER A 152 13.41 -21.39 -29.67
C SER A 152 14.17 -20.49 -30.66
N LYS A 153 15.01 -21.08 -31.51
CA LYS A 153 15.44 -20.53 -32.80
C LYS A 153 15.14 -21.54 -33.89
#